data_AF-A0A397JJ69-F1
#
_entry.id   AF-A0A397JJ69-F1
#
_cell.length_a   1.000
_cell.length_b   1.000
_cell.length_c   1.000
_cell.angle_alpha   90.00
_cell.angle_beta   90.00
_cell.angle_gamma   90.00
#
_symmetry.space_group_name_H-M   'P 1'
#
loop_
_entity.id
_entity.type
_entity.pdbx_description
1 polymer ?
#
loop_
_entity_poly.entity_id
_entity_poly.type
_entity_poly.pdbx_seq_one_letter_code
_entity_poly.pdbx_strand_id
1 'polypeptide(L)'
;MSRAAEENETNALIRRLQDAFRIRNDAKIPSFCGENQDPMEWLEEFNRFANINQYNNEYKLRVVSGYLQGAARQWFNEIQEGRNPITRWNDQNHVSFESSFMTAFKTTALINQWRFELQMKVQKLGKTVERYANDIKKLIRRIDGKNRWSEDEKVWQFLKGLRKDIAYQARPLNLPLKKSKRSGEGYEFNEYPDPFSDVNQA
;
A
#
# COMPACT_ATOMS: atom_id res chain seq x y z
N MET A 1 17.80 6.01 51.43
CA MET A 1 16.65 6.48 50.62
C MET A 1 15.40 6.41 51.48
N SER A 2 14.43 7.31 51.29
CA SER A 2 13.19 7.34 52.07
C SER A 2 12.24 6.25 51.57
N ARG A 3 11.51 5.59 52.48
CA ARG A 3 10.48 4.57 52.19
C ARG A 3 9.45 5.05 51.14
N ALA A 4 9.15 6.35 51.12
CA ALA A 4 8.22 6.94 50.16
C ALA A 4 8.79 7.02 48.73
N ALA A 5 10.12 7.12 48.57
CA ALA A 5 10.77 7.11 47.26
C ALA A 5 10.74 5.70 46.64
N GLU A 6 10.97 4.69 47.47
CA GLU A 6 10.96 3.28 47.09
C GLU A 6 9.55 2.79 46.70
N GLU A 7 8.52 3.20 47.46
CA GLU A 7 7.11 2.93 47.11
C GLU A 7 6.69 3.62 45.79
N ASN A 8 7.20 4.82 45.49
CA ASN A 8 6.90 5.51 44.25
C ASN A 8 7.53 4.82 43.02
N GLU A 9 8.78 4.36 43.13
CA GLU A 9 9.44 3.57 42.08
C GLU A 9 8.73 2.25 41.83
N THR A 10 8.31 1.56 42.90
CA THR A 10 7.58 0.30 42.81
C THR A 10 6.24 0.47 42.10
N ASN A 11 5.49 1.54 42.42
CA ASN A 11 4.23 1.85 41.76
C ASN A 11 4.42 2.25 40.29
N ALA A 12 5.50 2.98 39.97
CA ALA A 12 5.85 3.30 38.59
C ALA A 12 6.18 2.03 37.78
N LEU A 13 6.88 1.07 38.38
CA LEU A 13 7.18 -0.22 37.75
C LEU A 13 5.90 -1.03 37.50
N ILE A 14 5.00 -1.11 38.47
CA ILE A 14 3.71 -1.83 38.32
C ILE A 14 2.89 -1.23 37.17
N ARG A 15 2.81 0.09 37.05
CA ARG A 15 2.10 0.75 35.94
C ARG A 15 2.75 0.44 34.59
N ARG A 16 4.08 0.49 34.51
CA ARG A 16 4.82 0.12 33.29
C ARG A 16 4.58 -1.34 32.90
N LEU A 17 4.55 -2.25 33.86
CA LEU A 17 4.24 -3.65 33.61
C LEU A 17 2.78 -3.83 33.15
N GLN A 18 1.83 -3.19 33.83
CA GLN A 18 0.42 -3.22 33.42
C GLN A 18 0.23 -2.68 32.00
N ASP A 19 0.87 -1.56 31.65
CA ASP A 19 0.86 -1.00 30.30
C ASP A 19 1.56 -1.89 29.28
N ALA A 20 2.66 -2.56 29.67
CA ALA A 20 3.37 -3.51 28.81
C ALA A 20 2.57 -4.79 28.52
N PHE A 21 1.72 -5.22 29.47
CA PHE A 21 0.86 -6.40 29.32
C PHE A 21 -0.57 -6.07 28.85
N ARG A 22 -0.92 -4.79 28.73
CA ARG A 22 -2.21 -4.36 28.22
C ARG A 22 -2.32 -4.66 26.73
N ILE A 23 -3.31 -5.47 26.33
CA ILE A 23 -3.71 -5.59 24.93
C ILE A 23 -4.29 -4.25 24.51
N ARG A 24 -3.61 -3.54 23.60
CA ARG A 24 -4.11 -2.26 23.07
C ARG A 24 -5.14 -2.52 21.98
N ASN A 25 -6.18 -1.70 21.95
CA ASN A 25 -7.20 -1.72 20.90
C ASN A 25 -7.70 -0.28 20.70
N ASP A 26 -6.73 0.62 20.52
CA ASP A 26 -6.95 2.07 20.49
C ASP A 26 -7.55 2.51 19.14
N ALA A 27 -7.32 1.73 18.08
CA ALA A 27 -7.90 1.95 16.77
C ALA A 27 -8.64 0.70 16.25
N LYS A 28 -9.85 0.91 15.71
CA LYS A 28 -10.69 -0.15 15.19
C LYS A 28 -10.20 -0.61 13.81
N ILE A 29 -9.78 -1.86 13.73
CA ILE A 29 -9.42 -2.51 12.46
C ILE A 29 -10.72 -2.85 11.68
N PRO A 30 -10.79 -2.55 10.36
CA PRO A 30 -11.96 -2.87 9.54
C PRO A 30 -12.09 -4.38 9.28
N SER A 31 -13.31 -4.85 9.07
CA SER A 31 -13.56 -6.25 8.67
C SER A 31 -13.47 -6.46 7.16
N PHE A 32 -13.15 -7.68 6.75
CA PHE A 32 -13.07 -8.09 5.35
C PHE A 32 -13.89 -9.34 5.09
N CYS A 33 -14.89 -9.24 4.21
CA CYS A 33 -15.75 -10.35 3.80
C CYS A 33 -15.28 -11.05 2.51
N GLY A 34 -14.44 -10.39 1.71
CA GLY A 34 -13.94 -10.92 0.43
C GLY A 34 -14.74 -10.50 -0.81
N GLU A 35 -15.77 -9.66 -0.64
CA GLU A 35 -16.66 -9.25 -1.73
C GLU A 35 -16.63 -7.73 -1.92
N ASN A 36 -16.42 -7.27 -3.17
CA ASN A 36 -16.40 -5.84 -3.55
C ASN A 36 -15.41 -4.95 -2.75
N GLN A 37 -14.58 -5.53 -1.89
CA GLN A 37 -13.54 -4.86 -1.12
C GLN A 37 -12.20 -4.98 -1.85
N ASP A 38 -11.40 -3.92 -1.81
CA ASP A 38 -10.03 -3.97 -2.29
C ASP A 38 -9.14 -4.68 -1.24
N PRO A 39 -8.59 -5.87 -1.53
CA PRO A 39 -7.76 -6.60 -0.58
C PRO A 39 -6.45 -5.87 -0.26
N MET A 40 -5.90 -5.11 -1.21
CA MET A 40 -4.67 -4.35 -0.99
C MET A 40 -4.93 -3.21 -0.01
N GLU A 41 -6.01 -2.46 -0.23
CA GLU A 41 -6.42 -1.38 0.66
C GLU A 41 -6.72 -1.92 2.06
N TRP A 42 -7.52 -2.98 2.18
CA TRP A 42 -7.82 -3.56 3.49
C TRP A 42 -6.56 -4.03 4.24
N LEU A 43 -5.62 -4.68 3.54
CA LEU A 43 -4.38 -5.16 4.17
C LEU A 43 -3.48 -4.01 4.64
N GLU A 44 -3.40 -2.93 3.87
CA GLU A 44 -2.70 -1.70 4.25
C GLU A 44 -3.34 -1.06 5.48
N GLU A 45 -4.67 -0.97 5.51
CA GLU A 45 -5.40 -0.44 6.65
C GLU A 45 -5.24 -1.31 7.89
N PHE A 46 -5.37 -2.63 7.74
CA PHE A 46 -5.15 -3.59 8.82
C PHE A 46 -3.76 -3.37 9.43
N ASN A 47 -2.71 -3.33 8.60
CA ASN A 47 -1.35 -3.13 9.08
C ASN A 47 -1.14 -1.78 9.75
N ARG A 48 -1.73 -0.70 9.20
CA ARG A 48 -1.69 0.64 9.79
C ARG A 48 -2.33 0.68 11.17
N PHE A 49 -3.55 0.13 11.31
CA PHE A 49 -4.27 0.09 12.58
C PHE A 49 -3.65 -0.88 13.59
N ALA A 50 -3.15 -2.03 13.12
CA ALA A 50 -2.37 -2.96 13.93
C ALA A 50 -1.11 -2.29 14.51
N ASN A 51 -0.43 -1.43 13.74
CA ASN A 51 0.70 -0.65 14.24
C ASN A 51 0.30 0.35 15.32
N ILE A 52 -0.84 1.06 15.15
CA ILE A 52 -1.40 1.95 16.20
C ILE A 52 -1.68 1.14 17.47
N ASN A 53 -2.22 -0.06 17.33
CA ASN A 53 -2.48 -0.99 18.43
C ASN A 53 -1.24 -1.76 18.90
N GLN A 54 -0.05 -1.48 18.35
CA GLN A 54 1.22 -2.13 18.71
C GLN A 54 1.20 -3.67 18.58
N TYR A 55 0.47 -4.20 17.61
CA TYR A 55 0.44 -5.62 17.33
C TYR A 55 1.72 -6.04 16.59
N ASN A 56 2.49 -6.95 17.20
CA ASN A 56 3.57 -7.65 16.50
C ASN A 56 2.99 -8.68 15.51
N ASN A 57 3.85 -9.24 14.65
CA ASN A 57 3.44 -10.14 13.58
C ASN A 57 2.80 -11.44 14.10
N GLU A 58 3.30 -11.97 15.21
CA GLU A 58 2.74 -13.17 15.86
C GLU A 58 1.32 -12.90 16.35
N TYR A 59 1.08 -11.74 16.97
CA TYR A 59 -0.23 -11.36 17.47
C TYR A 59 -1.20 -11.04 16.33
N LYS A 60 -0.75 -10.34 15.27
CA LYS A 60 -1.56 -10.10 14.06
C LYS A 60 -2.13 -11.42 13.51
N LEU A 61 -1.28 -12.44 13.38
CA LEU A 61 -1.69 -13.75 12.88
C LEU A 61 -2.71 -14.44 13.80
N ARG A 62 -2.55 -14.31 15.12
CA ARG A 62 -3.50 -14.87 16.10
C ARG A 62 -4.90 -14.24 16.00
N VAL A 63 -4.98 -12.95 15.68
CA VAL A 63 -6.26 -12.20 15.72
C VAL A 63 -6.92 -12.00 14.36
N VAL A 64 -6.19 -12.20 13.24
CA VAL A 64 -6.69 -11.83 11.91
C VAL A 64 -8.00 -12.52 11.54
N SER A 65 -8.21 -13.77 11.96
CA SER A 65 -9.46 -14.52 11.73
C SER A 65 -10.69 -13.80 12.30
N GLY A 66 -10.54 -13.02 13.36
CA GLY A 66 -11.61 -12.21 13.95
C GLY A 66 -12.04 -11.03 13.08
N TYR A 67 -11.17 -10.56 12.19
CA TYR A 67 -11.45 -9.47 11.25
C TYR A 67 -11.90 -9.97 9.88
N LEU A 68 -11.72 -11.25 9.60
CA LEU A 68 -12.27 -11.89 8.41
C LEU A 68 -13.73 -12.31 8.66
N GLN A 69 -14.56 -12.19 7.63
CA GLN A 69 -15.99 -12.51 7.64
C GLN A 69 -16.36 -13.27 6.36
N GLY A 70 -17.55 -13.88 6.33
CA GLY A 70 -18.08 -14.55 5.13
C GLY A 70 -17.07 -15.48 4.45
N ALA A 71 -16.93 -15.33 3.14
CA ALA A 71 -16.02 -16.11 2.31
C ALA A 71 -14.55 -16.00 2.77
N ALA A 72 -14.13 -14.83 3.24
CA ALA A 72 -12.77 -14.63 3.73
C ALA A 72 -12.47 -15.40 5.02
N ARG A 73 -13.43 -15.50 5.94
CA ARG A 73 -13.26 -16.32 7.15
C ARG A 73 -13.19 -17.80 6.81
N GLN A 74 -14.09 -18.26 5.93
CA GLN A 74 -14.10 -19.65 5.48
C GLN A 74 -12.77 -20.03 4.83
N TRP A 75 -12.29 -19.22 3.88
CA TRP A 75 -10.99 -19.40 3.23
C TRP A 75 -9.84 -19.54 4.23
N PHE A 76 -9.80 -18.69 5.26
CA PHE A 76 -8.72 -18.73 6.24
C PHE A 76 -8.77 -20.02 7.07
N ASN A 77 -9.97 -20.44 7.50
CA ASN A 77 -10.14 -21.68 8.27
C ASN A 77 -9.71 -22.90 7.44
N GLU A 78 -10.13 -22.99 6.18
CA GLU A 78 -9.76 -24.09 5.28
C GLU A 78 -8.24 -24.19 5.08
N ILE A 79 -7.52 -23.06 4.98
CA ILE A 79 -6.06 -23.06 4.89
C ILE A 79 -5.41 -23.53 6.19
N GLN A 80 -5.93 -23.10 7.35
CA GLN A 80 -5.37 -23.47 8.65
C GLN A 80 -5.57 -24.96 8.96
N GLU A 81 -6.66 -25.57 8.49
CA GLU A 81 -6.94 -27.01 8.62
C GLU A 81 -6.20 -27.87 7.58
N GLY A 82 -5.64 -27.23 6.54
CA GLY A 82 -4.95 -27.88 5.44
C GLY A 82 -3.51 -28.33 5.77
N ARG A 83 -2.83 -28.87 4.75
CA ARG A 83 -1.45 -29.39 4.89
C ARG A 83 -0.39 -28.31 5.10
N ASN A 84 -0.67 -27.08 4.68
CA ASN A 84 0.27 -25.96 4.70
C ASN A 84 -0.38 -24.73 5.38
N PRO A 85 -0.57 -24.75 6.71
CA PRO A 85 -1.16 -23.63 7.43
C PRO A 85 -0.28 -22.39 7.35
N ILE A 86 -0.90 -21.21 7.40
CA ILE A 86 -0.17 -19.94 7.44
C ILE A 86 0.36 -19.76 8.85
N THR A 87 1.69 -19.77 8.99
CA THR A 87 2.39 -19.64 10.29
C THR A 87 3.10 -18.30 10.48
N ARG A 88 3.13 -17.45 9.44
CA ARG A 88 3.80 -16.14 9.46
C ARG A 88 2.90 -15.06 8.88
N TRP A 89 2.98 -13.84 9.45
CA TRP A 89 2.25 -12.68 8.94
C TRP A 89 2.79 -12.23 7.58
N ASN A 90 4.08 -11.88 7.54
CA ASN A 90 4.83 -11.51 6.34
C ASN A 90 6.18 -12.23 6.38
N ASP A 91 6.46 -12.96 5.32
CA ASP A 91 7.74 -13.62 5.05
C ASP A 91 7.89 -13.73 3.53
N GLN A 92 9.02 -13.28 2.99
CA GLN A 92 9.31 -13.30 1.56
C GLN A 92 9.75 -14.69 1.08
N ASN A 93 10.28 -15.52 1.97
CA ASN A 93 10.84 -16.84 1.66
C ASN A 93 9.85 -17.98 1.93
N HIS A 94 8.76 -17.70 2.65
CA HIS A 94 7.78 -18.69 3.07
C HIS A 94 6.34 -18.23 2.80
N VAL A 95 5.42 -19.20 2.77
CA VAL A 95 3.97 -18.91 2.69
C VAL A 95 3.58 -18.09 3.91
N SER A 96 3.07 -16.89 3.67
CA SER A 96 2.72 -15.91 4.70
C SER A 96 1.28 -15.43 4.52
N PHE A 97 0.71 -14.83 5.56
CA PHE A 97 -0.67 -14.34 5.50
C PHE A 97 -0.81 -13.31 4.36
N GLU A 98 0.07 -12.32 4.30
CA GLU A 98 0.00 -11.28 3.26
C GLU A 98 0.06 -11.87 1.85
N SER A 99 0.98 -12.80 1.59
CA SER A 99 1.13 -13.42 0.26
C SER A 99 -0.04 -14.33 -0.11
N SER A 100 -0.51 -15.17 0.82
CA SER A 100 -1.67 -16.05 0.63
C SER A 100 -2.96 -15.27 0.45
N PHE A 101 -3.17 -14.24 1.28
CA PHE A 101 -4.34 -13.37 1.23
C PHE A 101 -4.42 -12.63 -0.11
N MET A 102 -3.30 -12.05 -0.55
CA MET A 102 -3.25 -11.38 -1.86
C MET A 102 -3.47 -12.36 -3.01
N THR A 103 -2.96 -13.59 -2.91
CA THR A 103 -3.19 -14.63 -3.93
C THR A 103 -4.68 -15.02 -4.01
N ALA A 104 -5.36 -15.10 -2.88
CA ALA A 104 -6.76 -15.51 -2.81
C ALA A 104 -7.74 -14.41 -3.26
N PHE A 105 -7.56 -13.17 -2.79
CA PHE A 105 -8.57 -12.11 -2.96
C PHE A 105 -8.24 -11.09 -4.03
N LYS A 106 -6.98 -10.97 -4.49
CA LYS A 106 -6.62 -10.12 -5.63
C LYS A 106 -6.92 -10.86 -6.94
N THR A 107 -8.20 -11.13 -7.16
CA THR A 107 -8.67 -11.97 -8.26
C THR A 107 -8.40 -11.33 -9.64
N THR A 108 -8.34 -12.17 -10.66
CA THR A 108 -8.22 -11.70 -12.06
C THR A 108 -9.35 -10.76 -12.46
N ALA A 109 -10.58 -10.99 -11.95
CA ALA A 109 -11.72 -10.13 -12.20
C ALA A 109 -11.49 -8.71 -11.66
N LEU A 110 -10.99 -8.59 -10.43
CA LEU A 110 -10.68 -7.30 -9.82
C LEU A 110 -9.53 -6.58 -10.54
N ILE A 111 -8.49 -7.33 -10.94
CA ILE A 111 -7.40 -6.79 -11.76
C ILE A 111 -7.92 -6.25 -13.10
N ASN A 112 -8.82 -6.99 -13.77
CA ASN A 112 -9.42 -6.55 -15.02
C ASN A 112 -10.31 -5.32 -14.84
N GLN A 113 -11.05 -5.23 -13.73
CA GLN A 113 -11.83 -4.04 -13.38
C GLN A 113 -10.92 -2.81 -13.22
N TRP A 114 -9.82 -2.94 -12.48
CA TRP A 114 -8.87 -1.83 -12.34
C TRP A 114 -8.18 -1.46 -13.64
N ARG A 115 -7.87 -2.44 -14.50
CA ARG A 115 -7.33 -2.19 -15.85
C ARG A 115 -8.32 -1.40 -16.70
N PHE A 116 -9.59 -1.76 -16.66
CA PHE A 116 -10.65 -1.01 -17.35
C PHE A 116 -10.78 0.41 -16.78
N GLU A 117 -10.76 0.57 -15.46
CA GLU A 117 -10.78 1.89 -14.82
C GLU A 117 -9.58 2.74 -15.26
N LEU A 118 -8.37 2.17 -15.26
CA LEU A 118 -7.15 2.83 -15.73
C LEU A 118 -7.21 3.18 -17.22
N GLN A 119 -7.84 2.34 -18.04
CA GLN A 119 -8.04 2.60 -19.45
C GLN A 119 -8.93 3.83 -19.68
N MET A 120 -10.00 3.94 -18.90
CA MET A 120 -11.01 5.00 -19.00
C MET A 120 -10.65 6.26 -18.20
N LYS A 121 -9.57 6.23 -17.41
CA LYS A 121 -9.19 7.34 -16.53
C LYS A 121 -8.72 8.54 -17.35
N VAL A 122 -9.38 9.67 -17.13
CA VAL A 122 -9.00 10.98 -17.69
C VAL A 122 -9.04 12.04 -16.60
N GLN A 123 -8.17 13.05 -16.70
CA GLN A 123 -8.18 14.19 -15.80
C GLN A 123 -9.44 15.02 -16.08
N LYS A 124 -10.34 15.09 -15.10
CA LYS A 124 -11.57 15.90 -15.19
C LYS A 124 -11.26 17.40 -15.10
N LEU A 125 -12.17 18.22 -15.61
CA LEU A 125 -12.12 19.68 -15.44
C LEU A 125 -12.06 20.03 -13.94
N GLY A 126 -11.20 20.96 -13.57
CA GLY A 126 -10.99 21.38 -12.17
C GLY A 126 -10.19 20.39 -11.30
N LYS A 127 -9.88 19.18 -11.78
CA LYS A 127 -8.97 18.27 -11.08
C LYS A 127 -7.52 18.69 -11.34
N THR A 128 -6.75 18.89 -10.28
CA THR A 128 -5.30 19.22 -10.39
C THR A 128 -4.52 18.05 -10.98
N VAL A 129 -3.32 18.33 -11.50
CA VAL A 129 -2.46 17.32 -12.12
C VAL A 129 -2.00 16.30 -11.08
N GLU A 130 -1.65 16.76 -9.88
CA GLU A 130 -1.16 15.94 -8.76
C GLU A 130 -2.23 14.96 -8.29
N ARG A 131 -3.47 15.45 -8.12
CA ARG A 131 -4.59 14.57 -7.73
C ARG A 131 -4.89 13.54 -8.81
N TYR A 132 -4.74 13.87 -10.09
CA TYR A 132 -4.88 12.91 -11.19
C TYR A 132 -3.72 11.92 -11.25
N ALA A 133 -2.48 12.37 -11.07
CA ALA A 133 -1.30 11.51 -10.98
C ALA A 133 -1.44 10.50 -9.83
N ASN A 134 -1.94 10.92 -8.67
CA ASN A 134 -2.17 10.05 -7.53
C ASN A 134 -3.23 8.97 -7.82
N ASP A 135 -4.32 9.30 -8.53
CA ASP A 135 -5.29 8.29 -8.97
C ASP A 135 -4.64 7.23 -9.88
N ILE A 136 -3.84 7.67 -10.85
CA ILE A 136 -3.14 6.77 -11.79
C ILE A 136 -2.13 5.90 -11.05
N LYS A 137 -1.32 6.49 -10.16
CA LYS A 137 -0.36 5.77 -9.30
C LYS A 137 -1.05 4.68 -8.48
N LYS A 138 -2.19 5.00 -7.85
CA LYS A 138 -2.99 4.02 -7.08
C LYS A 138 -3.49 2.87 -7.96
N LEU A 139 -4.02 3.16 -9.14
CA LEU A 139 -4.50 2.13 -10.07
C LEU A 139 -3.35 1.23 -10.57
N ILE A 140 -2.21 1.82 -10.91
CA ILE A 140 -1.02 1.06 -11.34
C ILE A 140 -0.53 0.15 -10.21
N ARG A 141 -0.42 0.65 -8.97
CA ARG A 141 -0.04 -0.17 -7.81
C ARG A 141 -0.98 -1.35 -7.60
N ARG A 142 -2.29 -1.12 -7.74
CA ARG A 142 -3.31 -2.18 -7.66
C ARG A 142 -3.12 -3.23 -8.76
N ILE A 143 -2.86 -2.83 -10.01
CA ILE A 143 -2.69 -3.77 -11.13
C ILE A 143 -1.34 -4.50 -11.04
N ASP A 144 -0.27 -3.76 -10.78
CA ASP A 144 1.12 -4.19 -10.87
C ASP A 144 1.87 -3.99 -9.54
N GLY A 145 1.39 -4.67 -8.50
CA GLY A 145 1.99 -4.59 -7.17
C GLY A 145 3.42 -5.14 -7.06
N LYS A 146 3.93 -5.81 -8.11
CA LYS A 146 5.33 -6.26 -8.21
C LYS A 146 6.21 -5.28 -8.99
N ASN A 147 5.67 -4.13 -9.39
CA ASN A 147 6.40 -3.07 -10.10
C ASN A 147 7.14 -3.57 -11.35
N ARG A 148 6.48 -4.41 -12.16
CA ARG A 148 7.01 -4.98 -13.41
C ARG A 148 6.83 -4.06 -14.62
N TRP A 149 5.90 -3.11 -14.56
CA TRP A 149 5.70 -2.12 -15.60
C TRP A 149 6.88 -1.15 -15.62
N SER A 150 7.36 -0.86 -16.82
CA SER A 150 8.41 0.13 -17.04
C SER A 150 7.92 1.55 -16.70
N GLU A 151 8.85 2.44 -16.39
CA GLU A 151 8.50 3.85 -16.16
C GLU A 151 7.86 4.50 -17.39
N ASP A 152 8.33 4.15 -18.60
CA ASP A 152 7.74 4.63 -19.86
C ASP A 152 6.26 4.22 -20.01
N GLU A 153 5.91 2.98 -19.64
CA GLU A 153 4.52 2.52 -19.64
C GLU A 153 3.69 3.32 -18.63
N LYS A 154 4.19 3.54 -17.41
CA LYS A 154 3.48 4.31 -16.37
C LYS A 154 3.25 5.76 -16.80
N VAL A 155 4.28 6.40 -17.37
CA VAL A 155 4.19 7.77 -17.92
C VAL A 155 3.19 7.83 -19.06
N TRP A 156 3.21 6.86 -19.98
CA TRP A 156 2.23 6.79 -21.06
C TRP A 156 0.79 6.70 -20.55
N GLN A 157 0.54 5.86 -19.52
CA GLN A 157 -0.79 5.74 -18.90
C GLN A 157 -1.26 7.04 -18.25
N PHE A 158 -0.36 7.82 -17.68
CA PHE A 158 -0.66 9.15 -17.15
C PHE A 158 -0.98 10.13 -18.27
N LEU A 159 -0.09 10.26 -19.27
CA LEU A 159 -0.17 11.25 -20.34
C LEU A 159 -1.41 11.08 -21.23
N LYS A 160 -1.82 9.84 -21.54
CA LYS A 160 -2.96 9.59 -22.44
C LYS A 160 -4.28 10.20 -21.95
N GLY A 161 -4.44 10.34 -20.63
CA GLY A 161 -5.65 10.89 -20.00
C GLY A 161 -5.47 12.30 -19.43
N LEU A 162 -4.28 12.89 -19.55
CA LEU A 162 -4.01 14.26 -19.11
C LEU A 162 -4.78 15.25 -19.99
N ARG A 163 -5.38 16.29 -19.41
CA ARG A 163 -6.13 17.26 -20.22
C ARG A 163 -5.20 17.99 -21.18
N LYS A 164 -5.70 18.18 -22.41
CA LYS A 164 -4.89 18.73 -23.50
C LYS A 164 -4.41 20.15 -23.20
N ASP A 165 -5.26 21.01 -22.64
CA ASP A 165 -4.93 22.39 -22.23
C ASP A 165 -3.70 22.46 -21.32
N ILE A 166 -3.56 21.50 -20.40
CA ILE A 166 -2.40 21.38 -19.51
C ILE A 166 -1.24 20.69 -20.22
N ALA A 167 -1.51 19.62 -20.98
CA ALA A 167 -0.48 18.90 -21.73
C ALA A 167 0.26 19.81 -22.73
N TYR A 168 -0.42 20.79 -23.34
CA TYR A 168 0.19 21.79 -24.22
C TYR A 168 1.17 22.71 -23.48
N GLN A 169 0.94 23.00 -22.19
CA GLN A 169 1.89 23.75 -21.35
C GLN A 169 3.08 22.89 -20.91
N ALA A 170 2.90 21.58 -20.80
CA ALA A 170 3.97 20.62 -20.52
C ALA A 170 4.79 20.19 -21.76
N ARG A 171 4.33 20.55 -22.98
CA ARG A 171 4.99 20.18 -24.25
C ARG A 171 6.37 20.77 -24.51
N PRO A 172 6.81 21.93 -23.97
CA PRO A 172 8.20 22.35 -24.17
C PRO A 172 9.21 21.44 -23.46
N LEU A 173 8.77 20.59 -22.53
CA LEU A 173 9.63 19.74 -21.69
C LEU A 173 9.57 18.26 -22.05
N ASN A 174 8.74 17.87 -23.04
CA ASN A 174 8.59 16.49 -23.46
C ASN A 174 8.50 16.39 -24.98
N LEU A 175 9.65 16.39 -25.66
CA LEU A 175 9.95 15.36 -26.67
C LEU A 175 11.43 15.48 -27.11
N PRO A 176 12.14 14.34 -27.31
CA PRO A 176 11.55 13.04 -27.59
C PRO A 176 12.12 11.84 -26.82
N LEU A 177 11.25 10.87 -26.55
CA LEU A 177 11.54 9.45 -26.75
C LEU A 177 12.40 9.30 -28.02
N LYS A 178 13.71 9.10 -27.85
CA LYS A 178 14.73 8.89 -28.88
C LYS A 178 14.60 9.76 -30.14
N LYS A 179 15.28 10.90 -30.15
CA LYS A 179 15.93 11.40 -31.38
C LYS A 179 17.42 11.36 -31.16
N SER A 180 18.07 10.35 -31.74
CA SER A 180 19.48 10.47 -32.06
C SER A 180 19.63 11.61 -33.05
N LYS A 181 20.45 12.63 -32.73
CA LYS A 181 21.55 13.11 -33.58
C LYS A 181 22.34 14.20 -32.84
N ARG A 182 23.63 14.23 -33.17
CA ARG A 182 24.77 14.85 -32.48
C ARG A 182 24.59 16.30 -32.04
N SER A 183 25.28 16.55 -30.94
CA SER A 183 25.61 17.79 -30.25
C SER A 183 26.16 18.92 -31.11
N GLY A 184 25.83 20.13 -30.68
CA GLY A 184 26.65 21.32 -30.77
C GLY A 184 26.04 22.37 -29.85
N GLU A 185 26.67 22.59 -28.70
CA GLU A 185 26.38 23.67 -27.74
C GLU A 185 25.27 23.38 -26.72
N GLY A 186 25.68 23.45 -25.44
CA GLY A 186 24.98 22.88 -24.29
C GLY A 186 23.83 23.74 -23.77
N TYR A 187 22.96 23.07 -23.00
CA TYR A 187 21.93 23.72 -22.18
C TYR A 187 22.17 23.32 -20.72
N GLU A 188 22.37 24.31 -19.86
CA GLU A 188 22.32 24.16 -18.41
C GLU A 188 20.84 23.97 -18.02
N PHE A 189 20.50 22.81 -17.47
CA PHE A 189 19.15 22.48 -17.02
C PHE A 189 19.00 22.76 -15.52
N ASN A 190 18.00 23.56 -15.14
CA ASN A 190 17.47 23.52 -13.78
C ASN A 190 16.59 22.27 -13.66
N GLU A 191 17.06 21.27 -12.92
CA GLU A 191 16.29 20.08 -12.57
C GLU A 191 15.11 20.47 -11.67
N TYR A 192 13.87 20.21 -12.13
CA TYR A 192 12.74 20.13 -11.22
C TYR A 192 12.63 18.69 -10.69
N PRO A 193 12.34 18.51 -9.40
CA PRO A 193 12.38 17.23 -8.73
C PRO A 193 11.43 16.24 -9.39
N ASP A 194 11.95 15.03 -9.63
CA ASP A 194 11.20 13.90 -10.15
C ASP A 194 9.98 13.64 -9.23
N PRO A 195 8.74 13.67 -9.76
CA PRO A 195 7.55 13.39 -8.97
C PRO A 195 7.44 11.94 -8.47
N PHE A 196 8.46 11.11 -8.75
CA PHE A 196 8.65 9.74 -8.30
C PHE A 196 9.97 9.53 -7.50
N SER A 197 10.73 10.60 -7.19
CA SER A 197 12.05 10.51 -6.53
C SER A 197 12.03 9.96 -5.10
N ASP A 198 10.90 10.12 -4.40
CA ASP A 198 10.81 9.82 -2.96
C ASP A 198 10.65 8.33 -2.63
N VAL A 199 10.87 7.42 -3.59
CA VAL A 199 10.64 5.98 -3.39
C VAL A 199 11.91 5.18 -3.07
N ASN A 200 13.08 5.81 -3.01
CA ASN A 200 14.36 5.11 -2.73
C ASN A 200 15.02 5.44 -1.38
N GLN A 201 14.28 5.96 -0.40
CA GLN A 201 14.78 6.06 0.98
C GLN A 201 13.71 5.64 1.99
N ALA A 202 13.54 4.33 2.17
CA ALA A 202 13.14 3.68 3.43
C ALA A 202 13.32 2.16 3.30
#